data_AF-A0A6L4YPW6-F1
#
_entry.id   AF-A0A6L4YPW6-F1
#
_cell.length_a   1.000
_cell.length_b   1.000
_cell.length_c   1.000
_cell.angle_alpha   90.00
_cell.angle_beta   90.00
_cell.angle_gamma   90.00
#
_symmetry.space_group_name_H-M   'P 1'
#
loop_
_entity.id
_entity.type
_entity.pdbx_description
1 polymer ?
#
loop_
_entity_poly.entity_id
_entity_poly.type
_entity_poly.pdbx_seq_one_letter_code
_entity_poly.pdbx_strand_id
1 'polypeptide(L)'
;MSGVLINCFVSQDELKACESEAAKLTSIRVSKRVLCDLEMLAIGAFSPLEGFTGKKDYESIVENMRLSNGLVWPIPITLQVNDEEFKIVKNQNKIALKNETNEIVAILNIKEIYEPDLKKEAQCVFKTQDENHPAVKYLFTSGKYYLAGDVKVLKHTYNEFPEYNLGCARTREIFKEKGWKRIVAFQTRNPVHRAHEYLLKVALETVDG
;
A
#
# COMPACT_ATOMS: atom_id res chain seq x y z
N MET A 1 1.28 7.57 22.97
CA MET A 1 0.30 8.22 22.08
C MET A 1 -0.29 7.15 21.17
N SER A 2 -1.60 6.94 21.21
CA SER A 2 -2.28 6.04 20.27
C SER A 2 -2.33 6.70 18.89
N GLY A 3 -1.86 6.00 17.85
CA GLY A 3 -2.02 6.46 16.46
C GLY A 3 -3.48 6.43 16.02
N VAL A 4 -3.83 7.27 15.05
CA VAL A 4 -5.14 7.26 14.38
C VAL A 4 -5.08 6.30 13.19
N LEU A 5 -6.11 5.46 13.03
CA LEU A 5 -6.23 4.61 11.84
C LEU A 5 -6.65 5.47 10.65
N ILE A 6 -5.86 5.45 9.59
CA ILE A 6 -6.12 6.15 8.34
C ILE A 6 -6.58 5.13 7.32
N ASN A 7 -7.74 5.38 6.71
CA ASN A 7 -8.30 4.58 5.64
C ASN A 7 -8.47 5.48 4.41
N CYS A 8 -7.88 5.09 3.28
CA CYS A 8 -7.95 5.83 2.02
C CYS A 8 -9.17 5.48 1.15
N PHE A 9 -10.05 4.59 1.60
CA PHE A 9 -11.29 4.23 0.93
C PHE A 9 -12.34 5.32 1.09
N VAL A 10 -12.95 5.72 -0.02
CA VAL A 10 -13.93 6.81 -0.05
C VAL A 10 -15.22 6.38 0.66
N SER A 11 -15.79 7.29 1.45
CA SER A 11 -17.06 7.07 2.12
C SER A 11 -18.21 6.89 1.11
N GLN A 12 -19.28 6.20 1.52
CA GLN A 12 -20.43 5.97 0.64
C GLN A 12 -21.09 7.29 0.15
N ASP A 13 -21.05 8.33 0.98
CA ASP A 13 -21.62 9.64 0.67
C ASP A 13 -20.81 10.39 -0.42
N GLU A 14 -19.50 10.18 -0.46
CA GLU A 14 -18.59 10.85 -1.40
C GLU A 14 -18.32 10.03 -2.67
N LEU A 15 -18.66 8.74 -2.67
CA LEU A 15 -18.28 7.80 -3.72
C LEU A 15 -18.77 8.24 -5.11
N LYS A 16 -20.05 8.58 -5.25
CA LYS A 16 -20.64 9.00 -6.54
C LYS A 16 -19.97 10.26 -7.10
N ALA A 17 -19.63 11.20 -6.22
CA ALA A 17 -18.95 12.43 -6.61
C ALA A 17 -17.53 12.13 -7.09
N CYS A 18 -16.81 11.28 -6.37
CA CYS A 18 -15.46 10.84 -6.74
C CYS A 18 -15.45 10.02 -8.03
N GLU A 19 -16.41 9.12 -8.26
CA GLU A 19 -16.54 8.38 -9.52
C GLU A 19 -16.78 9.31 -10.71
N SER A 20 -17.65 10.31 -10.54
CA SER A 20 -17.94 11.32 -11.56
C SER A 20 -16.75 12.23 -11.85
N GLU A 21 -15.95 12.54 -10.84
CA GLU A 21 -14.67 13.25 -10.99
C GLU A 21 -13.67 12.38 -11.74
N ALA A 22 -13.45 11.15 -11.29
CA ALA A 22 -12.44 10.26 -11.83
C ALA A 22 -12.67 9.92 -13.31
N ALA A 23 -13.93 9.82 -13.75
CA ALA A 23 -14.29 9.60 -15.15
C ALA A 23 -13.80 10.73 -16.10
N LYS A 24 -13.53 11.93 -15.58
CA LYS A 24 -13.05 13.09 -16.34
C LYS A 24 -11.53 13.27 -16.27
N LEU A 25 -10.86 12.57 -15.35
CA LEU A 25 -9.42 12.72 -15.15
C LEU A 25 -8.62 11.98 -16.22
N THR A 26 -7.44 12.50 -16.51
CA THR A 26 -6.40 11.73 -17.17
C THR A 26 -6.14 10.46 -16.36
N SER A 27 -6.05 9.32 -17.04
CA SER A 27 -5.92 8.02 -16.38
C SER A 27 -4.67 7.28 -16.83
N ILE A 28 -4.05 6.55 -15.91
CA ILE A 28 -3.03 5.55 -16.21
C ILE A 28 -3.48 4.18 -15.70
N ARG A 29 -3.00 3.12 -16.35
CA ARG A 29 -3.22 1.74 -15.90
C ARG A 29 -2.10 1.37 -14.94
N VAL A 30 -2.46 0.74 -13.81
CA VAL A 30 -1.48 0.34 -12.81
C VAL A 30 -1.28 -1.18 -12.79
N SER A 31 -0.14 -1.61 -12.26
CA SER A 31 0.20 -3.02 -12.14
C SER A 31 -0.59 -3.70 -11.01
N LYS A 32 -0.68 -5.03 -11.04
CA LYS A 32 -1.27 -5.80 -9.93
C LYS A 32 -0.63 -5.52 -8.58
N ARG A 33 0.68 -5.23 -8.56
CA ARG A 33 1.40 -4.89 -7.32
C ARG A 33 0.90 -3.57 -6.74
N VAL A 34 0.70 -2.56 -7.59
CA VAL A 34 0.11 -1.29 -7.18
C VAL A 34 -1.34 -1.47 -6.72
N LEU A 35 -2.11 -2.35 -7.38
CA LEU A 35 -3.46 -2.67 -6.90
C LEU A 35 -3.43 -3.24 -5.47
N CYS A 36 -2.51 -4.15 -5.15
CA CYS A 36 -2.33 -4.62 -3.78
C CYS A 36 -1.99 -3.47 -2.80
N ASP A 37 -1.13 -2.53 -3.19
CA ASP A 37 -0.79 -1.37 -2.35
C ASP A 37 -2.01 -0.46 -2.14
N LEU A 38 -2.83 -0.25 -3.18
CA LEU A 38 -4.11 0.47 -3.06
C LEU A 38 -5.07 -0.24 -2.09
N GLU A 39 -5.13 -1.57 -2.11
CA GLU A 39 -5.92 -2.33 -1.14
C GLU A 39 -5.43 -2.09 0.29
N MET A 40 -4.12 -2.12 0.52
CA MET A 40 -3.53 -1.89 1.84
C MET A 40 -3.80 -0.47 2.36
N LEU A 41 -3.80 0.53 1.47
CA LEU A 41 -4.24 1.90 1.79
C LEU A 41 -5.75 1.95 2.09
N ALA A 42 -6.57 1.25 1.31
CA ALA A 42 -8.03 1.18 1.46
C ALA A 42 -8.51 0.46 2.72
N ILE A 43 -7.71 -0.44 3.29
CA ILE A 43 -8.08 -1.11 4.54
C ILE A 43 -7.38 -0.52 5.77
N GLY A 44 -6.52 0.49 5.55
CA GLY A 44 -5.74 1.18 6.56
C GLY A 44 -4.55 0.41 7.12
N ALA A 45 -4.12 -0.67 6.45
CA ALA A 45 -2.94 -1.45 6.81
C ALA A 45 -1.65 -0.63 6.68
N PHE A 46 -1.64 0.37 5.80
CA PHE A 46 -0.52 1.30 5.64
C PHE A 46 -0.60 2.57 6.49
N SER A 47 -1.47 2.62 7.52
CA SER A 47 -1.48 3.74 8.46
C SER A 47 -0.08 4.01 9.04
N PRO A 48 0.41 5.26 9.06
CA PRO A 48 -0.33 6.51 8.86
C PRO A 48 -0.24 7.11 7.45
N LEU A 49 0.10 6.33 6.42
CA LEU A 49 0.16 6.84 5.06
C LEU A 49 -1.24 7.16 4.53
N GLU A 50 -1.37 8.30 3.85
CA GLU A 50 -2.58 8.74 3.13
C GLU A 50 -2.48 8.46 1.62
N GLY A 51 -1.38 7.87 1.17
CA GLY A 51 -1.13 7.57 -0.23
C GLY A 51 0.33 7.18 -0.50
N PHE A 52 0.82 7.49 -1.70
CA PHE A 52 2.18 7.13 -2.11
C PHE A 52 3.22 8.09 -1.54
N THR A 53 4.35 7.54 -1.10
CA THR A 53 5.41 8.22 -0.35
C THR A 53 6.08 9.35 -1.13
N GLY A 54 6.10 10.55 -0.54
CA GLY A 54 6.85 11.71 -1.04
C GLY A 54 8.36 11.53 -0.90
N LYS A 55 9.13 12.34 -1.63
CA LYS A 55 10.59 12.18 -1.74
C LYS A 55 11.29 12.20 -0.39
N LYS A 56 10.89 13.10 0.50
CA LYS A 56 11.48 13.24 1.84
C LYS A 56 11.30 11.97 2.69
N ASP A 57 10.09 11.40 2.68
CA ASP A 57 9.82 10.16 3.42
C ASP A 57 10.52 8.97 2.75
N TYR A 58 10.52 8.93 1.41
CA TYR A 58 11.22 7.93 0.63
C TYR A 58 12.73 7.87 0.97
N GLU A 59 13.43 9.01 0.91
CA GLU A 59 14.87 9.10 1.21
C GLU A 59 15.14 8.65 2.66
N SER A 60 14.31 9.10 3.61
CA SER A 60 14.41 8.69 5.01
C SER A 60 14.19 7.19 5.21
N ILE A 61 13.23 6.58 4.49
CA ILE A 61 12.96 5.15 4.56
C ILE A 61 14.17 4.37 4.02
N VAL A 62 14.66 4.75 2.84
CA VAL A 62 15.79 4.08 2.18
C VAL A 62 17.05 4.15 3.04
N GLU A 63 17.31 5.26 3.72
CA GLU A 63 18.53 5.43 4.51
C GLU A 63 18.40 4.91 5.94
N ASN A 64 17.24 5.10 6.57
CA ASN A 64 17.07 4.97 8.01
C ASN A 64 15.95 4.00 8.43
N MET A 65 15.25 3.37 7.48
CA MET A 65 14.07 2.52 7.72
C MET A 65 12.99 3.23 8.55
N ARG A 66 12.84 4.53 8.33
CA ARG A 66 11.90 5.39 9.04
C ARG A 66 11.28 6.40 8.11
N LEU A 67 10.02 6.74 8.36
CA LEU A 67 9.43 7.97 7.84
C LEU A 67 10.21 9.19 8.36
N SER A 68 10.08 10.32 7.69
CA SER A 68 10.80 11.55 8.06
C SER A 68 10.39 12.11 9.43
N ASN A 69 9.26 11.65 9.98
CA ASN A 69 8.81 11.93 11.34
C ASN A 69 9.37 10.94 12.41
N GLY A 70 10.21 10.00 12.00
CA GLY A 70 10.87 9.03 12.89
C GLY A 70 10.13 7.72 13.11
N LEU A 71 8.89 7.55 12.61
CA LEU A 71 8.17 6.28 12.70
C LEU A 71 8.89 5.19 11.90
N VAL A 72 8.99 3.98 12.47
CA VAL A 72 9.61 2.82 11.79
C VAL A 72 8.80 2.49 10.54
N TRP A 73 9.47 2.47 9.39
CA TRP A 73 8.87 2.16 8.11
C TRP A 73 9.95 1.61 7.17
N PRO A 74 10.00 0.28 6.94
CA PRO A 74 11.17 -0.35 6.33
C PRO A 74 11.17 -0.34 4.80
N ILE A 75 10.01 -0.15 4.15
CA ILE A 75 9.87 -0.27 2.70
C ILE A 75 8.97 0.88 2.20
N PRO A 76 9.41 1.66 1.19
CA PRO A 76 8.60 2.76 0.68
C PRO A 76 7.40 2.23 -0.12
N ILE A 77 6.27 2.93 -0.03
CA ILE A 77 5.06 2.62 -0.79
C ILE A 77 4.99 3.63 -1.94
N THR A 78 5.20 3.17 -3.18
CA THR A 78 5.53 4.04 -4.31
C THR A 78 4.72 3.68 -5.54
N LEU A 79 4.28 4.69 -6.30
CA LEU A 79 3.75 4.51 -7.65
C LEU A 79 4.80 4.90 -8.67
N GLN A 80 5.42 3.90 -9.31
CA GLN A 80 6.42 4.10 -10.35
C GLN A 80 5.78 4.19 -11.73
N VAL A 81 6.27 5.12 -12.55
CA VAL A 81 5.82 5.33 -13.93
C VAL A 81 7.00 5.44 -14.89
N ASN A 82 6.80 5.01 -16.13
CA ASN A 82 7.78 5.11 -17.20
C ASN A 82 7.77 6.50 -17.88
N ASP A 83 8.65 6.72 -18.85
CA ASP A 83 8.75 8.02 -19.55
C ASP A 83 7.48 8.41 -20.34
N GLU A 84 6.73 7.44 -20.86
CA GLU A 84 5.49 7.69 -21.61
C GLU A 84 4.38 8.15 -20.67
N GLU A 85 4.19 7.42 -19.57
CA GLU A 85 3.27 7.77 -18.50
C GLU A 85 3.64 9.09 -17.84
N PHE A 86 4.92 9.34 -17.59
CA PHE A 86 5.42 10.61 -17.05
C PHE A 86 5.00 11.80 -17.93
N LYS A 87 5.14 11.70 -19.26
CA LYS A 87 4.71 12.76 -20.19
C LYS A 87 3.22 13.07 -20.09
N ILE A 88 2.40 12.05 -19.81
CA ILE A 88 0.95 12.17 -19.64
C ILE A 88 0.60 12.88 -18.32
N VAL A 89 1.27 12.50 -17.22
CA VAL A 89 0.88 12.92 -15.86
C VAL A 89 1.62 14.14 -15.33
N LYS A 90 2.79 14.51 -15.89
CA LYS A 90 3.66 15.58 -15.34
C LYS A 90 3.02 16.96 -15.14
N ASN A 91 1.95 17.25 -15.89
CA ASN A 91 1.21 18.52 -15.82
C ASN A 91 -0.17 18.36 -15.16
N GLN A 92 -0.45 17.21 -14.55
CA GLN A 92 -1.72 16.90 -13.90
C GLN A 92 -1.57 17.03 -12.38
N ASN A 93 -2.56 17.64 -11.74
CA ASN A 93 -2.65 17.67 -10.27
C ASN A 93 -3.38 16.43 -9.73
N LYS A 94 -4.26 15.82 -10.54
CA LYS A 94 -5.02 14.62 -10.19
C LYS A 94 -5.08 13.67 -11.38
N ILE A 95 -4.98 12.38 -11.11
CA ILE A 95 -5.14 11.33 -12.11
C ILE A 95 -6.03 10.21 -11.58
N ALA A 96 -6.70 9.51 -12.50
CA ALA A 96 -7.40 8.27 -12.21
C ALA A 96 -6.46 7.06 -12.40
N LEU A 97 -6.52 6.09 -11.49
CA LEU A 97 -5.79 4.84 -11.57
C LEU A 97 -6.74 3.73 -12.02
N LYS A 98 -6.36 3.01 -13.08
CA LYS A 98 -7.14 1.92 -13.67
C LYS A 98 -6.51 0.57 -13.42
N ASN A 99 -7.33 -0.44 -13.18
CA ASN A 99 -6.88 -1.84 -13.09
C ASN A 99 -6.65 -2.46 -14.48
N GLU A 100 -6.35 -3.76 -14.53
CA GLU A 100 -6.18 -4.50 -15.78
C GLU A 100 -7.38 -4.53 -16.73
N THR A 101 -8.60 -4.36 -16.22
CA THR A 101 -9.85 -4.37 -17.02
C THR A 101 -10.26 -2.96 -17.48
N ASN A 102 -9.40 -1.95 -17.28
CA ASN A 102 -9.64 -0.52 -17.53
C ASN A 102 -10.70 0.12 -16.63
N GLU A 103 -11.09 -0.54 -15.54
CA GLU A 103 -11.95 0.05 -14.52
C GLU A 103 -11.16 0.99 -13.63
N ILE A 104 -11.73 2.16 -13.34
CA ILE A 104 -11.14 3.13 -12.42
C ILE A 104 -11.35 2.63 -10.99
N VAL A 105 -10.26 2.47 -10.25
CA VAL A 105 -10.26 1.95 -8.88
C VAL A 105 -9.84 2.99 -7.84
N ALA A 106 -9.09 4.02 -8.24
CA ALA A 106 -8.63 5.07 -7.33
C ALA A 106 -8.38 6.40 -8.05
N ILE A 107 -8.31 7.47 -7.26
CA ILE A 107 -7.82 8.80 -7.66
C ILE A 107 -6.52 9.05 -6.89
N LEU A 108 -5.50 9.52 -7.59
CA LEU A 108 -4.28 10.05 -6.98
C LEU A 108 -4.27 11.56 -7.13
N ASN A 109 -4.18 12.27 -6.00
CA ASN A 109 -3.89 13.70 -5.95
C ASN A 109 -2.37 13.89 -5.87
N ILE A 110 -1.74 14.21 -7.01
CA ILE A 110 -0.30 14.29 -7.15
C ILE A 110 0.22 15.52 -6.39
N LYS A 111 1.05 15.28 -5.39
CA LYS A 111 1.75 16.32 -4.61
C LYS A 111 3.17 16.54 -5.13
N GLU A 112 3.82 15.48 -5.57
CA GLU A 112 5.22 15.51 -5.99
C GLU A 112 5.47 14.42 -7.04
N ILE A 113 6.34 14.73 -8.00
CA ILE A 113 6.91 13.75 -8.92
C ILE A 113 8.42 13.85 -8.82
N TYR A 114 9.10 12.73 -8.60
CA TYR A 114 10.56 12.72 -8.43
C TYR A 114 11.21 11.49 -9.06
N GLU A 115 12.49 11.63 -9.35
CA GLU A 115 13.34 10.54 -9.84
C GLU A 115 14.16 9.99 -8.66
N PRO A 116 13.89 8.74 -8.21
CA PRO A 116 14.65 8.08 -7.16
C PRO A 116 15.99 7.51 -7.65
N ASP A 117 16.91 7.24 -6.72
CA ASP A 117 18.07 6.38 -6.97
C ASP A 117 17.68 4.91 -6.74
N LEU A 118 17.21 4.25 -7.80
CA LEU A 118 16.75 2.86 -7.73
C LEU A 118 17.84 1.89 -7.27
N LYS A 119 19.12 2.15 -7.60
CA LYS A 119 20.23 1.27 -7.19
C LYS A 119 20.47 1.37 -5.68
N LYS A 120 20.42 2.58 -5.14
CA LYS A 120 20.49 2.83 -3.70
C LYS A 120 19.31 2.18 -2.99
N GLU A 121 18.09 2.32 -3.53
CA GLU A 121 16.90 1.64 -2.98
C GLU A 121 17.07 0.13 -2.96
N ALA A 122 17.48 -0.48 -4.07
CA ALA A 122 17.69 -1.93 -4.15
C ALA A 122 18.69 -2.40 -3.08
N GLN A 123 19.82 -1.71 -2.96
CA GLN A 123 20.85 -2.05 -2.00
C GLN A 123 20.38 -1.85 -0.54
N CYS A 124 19.67 -0.79 -0.24
CA CYS A 124 19.25 -0.50 1.13
C CYS A 124 18.05 -1.34 1.58
N VAL A 125 17.06 -1.52 0.71
CA VAL A 125 15.77 -2.17 1.01
C VAL A 125 15.88 -3.68 0.83
N PHE A 126 16.42 -4.14 -0.30
CA PHE A 126 16.51 -5.58 -0.61
C PHE A 126 17.87 -6.20 -0.28
N LYS A 127 18.85 -5.39 0.14
CA LYS A 127 20.23 -5.82 0.47
C LYS A 127 20.99 -6.43 -0.72
N THR A 128 20.51 -6.20 -1.94
CA THR A 128 21.13 -6.68 -3.17
C THR A 128 20.68 -5.82 -4.36
N GLN A 129 21.55 -5.70 -5.37
CA GLN A 129 21.22 -5.13 -6.68
C GLN A 129 21.07 -6.22 -7.77
N ASP A 130 21.08 -7.50 -7.38
CA ASP A 130 20.94 -8.62 -8.31
C ASP A 130 19.55 -8.68 -8.94
N GLU A 131 19.48 -8.52 -10.25
CA GLU A 131 18.25 -8.58 -11.05
C GLU A 131 17.61 -9.97 -11.09
N ASN A 132 18.29 -11.02 -10.62
CA ASN A 132 17.66 -12.32 -10.39
C ASN A 132 16.71 -12.29 -9.19
N HIS A 133 16.85 -11.33 -8.26
CA HIS A 133 15.91 -11.15 -7.16
C HIS A 133 14.60 -10.55 -7.68
N PRO A 134 13.43 -11.20 -7.52
CA PRO A 134 12.17 -10.75 -8.15
C PRO A 134 11.77 -9.32 -7.82
N ALA A 135 11.99 -8.86 -6.59
CA ALA A 135 11.65 -7.49 -6.20
C ALA A 135 12.60 -6.44 -6.79
N VAL A 136 13.88 -6.79 -6.99
CA VAL A 136 14.88 -5.89 -7.60
C VAL A 136 14.62 -5.79 -9.10
N LYS A 137 14.34 -6.93 -9.74
CA LYS A 137 13.91 -6.96 -11.14
C LYS A 137 12.73 -6.03 -11.38
N TYR A 138 11.68 -6.18 -10.56
CA TYR A 138 10.50 -5.31 -10.64
C TYR A 138 10.89 -3.83 -10.51
N LEU A 139 11.69 -3.48 -9.50
CA LEU A 139 12.11 -2.10 -9.24
C LEU A 139 12.80 -1.46 -10.46
N PHE A 140 13.70 -2.18 -11.13
CA PHE A 140 14.43 -1.65 -12.28
C PHE A 140 13.62 -1.66 -13.58
N THR A 141 12.61 -2.52 -13.71
CA THR A 141 11.80 -2.59 -14.95
C THR A 141 10.52 -1.74 -14.91
N SER A 142 10.09 -1.25 -13.75
CA SER A 142 8.76 -0.64 -13.59
C SER A 142 8.69 0.85 -13.94
N GLY A 143 9.81 1.49 -14.27
CA GLY A 143 9.85 2.88 -14.72
C GLY A 143 10.93 3.69 -14.04
N LYS A 144 10.83 5.01 -14.13
CA LYS A 144 11.90 5.92 -13.69
C LYS A 144 11.45 6.97 -12.69
N TYR A 145 10.17 7.34 -12.70
CA TYR A 145 9.66 8.41 -11.86
C TYR A 145 8.68 7.85 -10.84
N TYR A 146 8.70 8.39 -9.62
CA TYR A 146 7.70 8.13 -8.59
C TYR A 146 6.68 9.25 -8.55
N LEU A 147 5.40 8.89 -8.55
CA LEU A 147 4.29 9.78 -8.26
C LEU A 147 3.93 9.65 -6.78
N ALA A 148 4.01 10.76 -6.06
CA ALA A 148 3.64 10.84 -4.66
C ALA A 148 2.43 11.72 -4.46
N GLY A 149 1.62 11.38 -3.46
CA GLY A 149 0.39 12.09 -3.22
C GLY A 149 -0.68 11.26 -2.52
N ASP A 150 -1.79 11.91 -2.24
CA ASP A 150 -2.90 11.32 -1.50
C ASP A 150 -3.74 10.45 -2.40
N VAL A 151 -4.15 9.30 -1.89
CA VAL A 151 -4.94 8.32 -2.62
C VAL A 151 -6.36 8.31 -2.07
N LYS A 152 -7.32 8.33 -2.98
CA LYS A 152 -8.72 8.00 -2.71
C LYS A 152 -9.08 6.73 -3.45
N VAL A 153 -9.27 5.62 -2.73
CA VAL A 153 -9.68 4.34 -3.30
C VAL A 153 -11.19 4.31 -3.41
N LEU A 154 -11.69 4.04 -4.61
CA LEU A 154 -13.12 4.03 -4.95
C LEU A 154 -13.70 2.61 -4.89
N LYS A 155 -12.86 1.61 -5.17
CA LYS A 155 -13.26 0.21 -5.28
C LYS A 155 -12.17 -0.68 -4.70
N HIS A 156 -12.59 -1.72 -3.97
CA HIS A 156 -11.69 -2.78 -3.55
C HIS A 156 -11.09 -3.44 -4.79
N THR A 157 -9.80 -3.70 -4.72
CA THR A 157 -9.02 -4.25 -5.84
C THR A 157 -8.84 -5.77 -5.74
N TYR A 158 -9.27 -6.36 -4.63
CA TYR A 158 -9.27 -7.79 -4.37
C TYR A 158 -10.62 -8.22 -3.82
N ASN A 159 -11.21 -9.29 -4.38
CA ASN A 159 -12.55 -9.78 -4.01
C ASN A 159 -12.61 -11.32 -3.92
N GLU A 160 -11.48 -12.01 -3.91
CA GLU A 160 -11.49 -13.45 -3.67
C GLU A 160 -11.63 -13.69 -2.17
N PHE A 161 -12.65 -14.43 -1.76
CA PHE A 161 -12.98 -14.75 -0.37
C PHE A 161 -13.23 -13.51 0.53
N PRO A 162 -14.25 -12.70 0.22
CA PRO A 162 -14.53 -11.45 0.93
C PRO A 162 -14.76 -11.64 2.44
N GLU A 163 -15.22 -12.81 2.87
CA GLU A 163 -15.43 -13.14 4.28
C GLU A 163 -14.14 -13.17 5.12
N TYR A 164 -12.97 -13.38 4.48
CA TYR A 164 -11.66 -13.40 5.15
C TYR A 164 -10.87 -12.11 4.94
N ASN A 165 -11.28 -11.23 4.02
CA ASN A 165 -10.59 -9.96 3.71
C ASN A 165 -11.05 -8.84 4.65
N LEU A 166 -10.76 -8.99 5.93
CA LEU A 166 -11.16 -8.04 6.97
C LEU A 166 -10.20 -6.85 7.04
N GLY A 167 -10.72 -5.63 6.83
CA GLY A 167 -9.93 -4.41 7.01
C GLY A 167 -9.61 -4.11 8.47
N CYS A 168 -8.65 -3.21 8.73
CA CYS A 168 -8.14 -2.95 10.08
C CYS A 168 -9.22 -2.48 11.06
N ALA A 169 -10.20 -1.71 10.59
CA ALA A 169 -11.33 -1.27 11.43
C ALA A 169 -12.19 -2.46 11.87
N ARG A 170 -12.64 -3.29 10.93
CA ARG A 170 -13.48 -4.47 11.23
C ARG A 170 -12.75 -5.49 12.09
N THR A 171 -11.46 -5.72 11.85
CA THR A 171 -10.63 -6.60 12.67
C THR A 171 -10.56 -6.11 14.12
N ARG A 172 -10.40 -4.80 14.34
CA ARG A 172 -10.41 -4.20 15.70
C ARG A 172 -11.79 -4.28 16.37
N GLU A 173 -12.88 -4.18 15.61
CA GLU A 173 -14.24 -4.41 16.13
C GLU A 173 -14.42 -5.84 16.60
N ILE A 174 -13.98 -6.84 15.82
CA ILE A 174 -14.06 -8.25 16.20
C ILE A 174 -13.30 -8.51 17.50
N PHE A 175 -12.11 -7.92 17.68
CA PHE A 175 -11.37 -8.05 18.94
C PHE A 175 -12.18 -7.53 20.14
N LYS A 176 -12.88 -6.40 19.97
CA LYS A 176 -13.76 -5.83 21.01
C LYS A 176 -14.99 -6.70 21.25
N GLU A 177 -15.67 -7.14 20.20
CA GLU A 177 -16.85 -8.03 20.27
C GLU A 177 -16.51 -9.33 21.01
N LYS A 178 -15.31 -9.87 20.80
CA LYS A 178 -14.79 -11.07 21.48
C LYS A 178 -14.19 -10.81 22.86
N GLY A 179 -14.07 -9.55 23.27
CA GLY A 179 -13.45 -9.17 24.55
C GLY A 179 -11.95 -9.47 24.64
N TRP A 180 -11.26 -9.67 23.52
CA TRP A 180 -9.82 -9.94 23.48
C TRP A 180 -9.01 -8.70 23.85
N LYS A 181 -8.07 -8.85 24.79
CA LYS A 181 -7.19 -7.77 25.25
C LYS A 181 -5.76 -7.97 24.78
N ARG A 182 -5.33 -9.23 24.64
CA ARG A 182 -4.03 -9.63 24.11
C ARG A 182 -4.25 -10.45 22.85
N ILE A 183 -3.63 -10.01 21.77
CA ILE A 183 -3.78 -10.60 20.44
C ILE A 183 -2.40 -10.93 19.87
N VAL A 184 -2.25 -12.10 19.27
CA VAL A 184 -1.05 -12.46 18.47
C VAL A 184 -1.40 -12.56 16.99
N ALA A 185 -0.60 -11.91 16.15
CA ALA A 185 -0.69 -12.07 14.70
C ALA A 185 0.39 -13.04 14.21
N PHE A 186 0.00 -13.99 13.36
CA PHE A 186 0.91 -14.90 12.68
C PHE A 186 0.78 -14.70 11.17
N GLN A 187 1.81 -14.11 10.55
CA GLN A 187 1.87 -13.92 9.11
C GLN A 187 2.45 -15.16 8.43
N THR A 188 1.75 -15.67 7.42
CA THR A 188 2.27 -16.75 6.57
C THR A 188 1.91 -16.54 5.11
N ARG A 189 2.80 -17.03 4.23
CA ARG A 189 2.54 -17.22 2.79
C ARG A 189 2.57 -18.69 2.37
N ASN A 190 2.85 -19.57 3.32
CA ASN A 190 2.99 -21.02 3.12
C ASN A 190 1.83 -21.76 3.78
N PRO A 191 1.46 -22.95 3.28
CA PRO A 191 0.53 -23.83 3.98
C PRO A 191 0.97 -24.08 5.42
N VAL A 192 0.00 -24.05 6.34
CA VAL A 192 0.25 -24.29 7.77
C VAL A 192 0.60 -25.76 7.96
N HIS A 193 1.74 -26.03 8.60
CA HIS A 193 2.20 -27.38 8.97
C HIS A 193 2.41 -27.48 10.49
N ARG A 194 2.76 -28.67 10.99
CA ARG A 194 2.81 -28.97 12.44
C ARG A 194 3.67 -28.00 13.27
N ALA A 195 4.78 -27.50 12.72
CA ALA A 195 5.60 -26.50 13.41
C ALA A 195 4.88 -25.14 13.55
N HIS A 196 4.18 -24.68 12.51
CA HIS A 196 3.36 -23.46 12.58
C HIS A 196 2.23 -23.63 13.61
N GLU A 197 1.55 -24.79 13.59
CA GLU A 197 0.51 -25.12 14.56
C GLU A 197 1.04 -25.09 16.00
N TYR A 198 2.23 -25.67 16.24
CA TYR A 198 2.86 -25.66 17.55
C TYR A 198 3.12 -24.23 18.05
N LEU A 199 3.69 -23.36 17.19
CA LEU A 199 3.92 -21.95 17.54
C LEU A 199 2.63 -21.21 17.88
N LEU A 200 1.56 -21.44 17.11
CA LEU A 200 0.25 -20.84 17.38
C LEU A 200 -0.32 -21.31 18.72
N LYS A 201 -0.22 -22.61 19.02
CA LYS A 201 -0.69 -23.17 20.29
C LYS A 201 0.05 -22.58 21.48
N VAL A 202 1.39 -22.50 21.41
CA VAL A 202 2.21 -21.89 22.47
C VAL A 202 1.85 -20.42 22.66
N ALA A 203 1.62 -19.66 21.58
CA ALA A 203 1.20 -18.27 21.69
C ALA A 203 -0.15 -18.14 22.45
N LEU A 204 -1.12 -18.98 22.09
CA LEU A 204 -2.46 -19.00 22.70
C LEU A 204 -2.47 -19.35 24.20
N GLU A 205 -1.40 -19.94 24.75
CA GLU A 205 -1.27 -20.13 26.21
C GLU A 205 -1.14 -18.78 26.96
N THR A 206 -0.73 -17.72 26.26
CA THR A 206 -0.41 -16.41 26.86
C THR A 206 -1.28 -15.26 26.38
N VAL A 207 -2.17 -15.48 25.41
CA VAL A 207 -3.02 -14.43 24.83
C VAL A 207 -4.48 -14.88 24.72
N ASP A 208 -5.37 -13.94 24.40
CA ASP A 208 -6.81 -14.19 24.40
C ASP A 208 -7.32 -14.61 23.01
N GLY A 209 -6.58 -14.28 21.94
CA GLY A 209 -6.87 -14.62 20.55
C GLY A 209 -5.76 -14.31 19.56
#